data_AF-A0A7L3Y1V8-F1
#
_entry.id   AF-A0A7L3Y1V8-F1
#
_cell.length_a   1.000
_cell.length_b   1.000
_cell.length_c   1.000
_cell.angle_alpha   90.00
_cell.angle_beta   90.00
_cell.angle_gamma   90.00
#
_symmetry.space_group_name_H-M   'P 1'
#
loop_
_entity.id
_entity.type
_entity.pdbx_description
1 polymer ?
#
loop_
_entity_poly.entity_id
_entity_poly.type
_entity_poly.pdbx_seq_one_letter_code
_entity_poly.pdbx_strand_id
1 'polypeptide(L)'
;CPPPSRIPLKACDNFCSSDEDCPGSERCCSTGCGRECRLPVGVKRGFCPRPDPDVLTPCVVMCWSDSKCPGSEKCCSYGCRVDCTRPVPPKPGVCPKRRVLQTFAPCNSSCSVDNDCPRHEKCCFTGCGRG
;
A
#
# COMPACT_ATOMS: atom_id res chain seq x y z
N CYS A 1 1.61 4.00 12.09
CA CYS A 1 0.61 4.88 11.45
C CYS A 1 0.99 6.33 11.64
N PRO A 2 0.75 7.22 10.66
CA PRO A 2 0.87 8.66 10.88
C PRO A 2 -0.16 9.14 11.91
N PRO A 3 0.09 10.24 12.63
CA PRO A 3 -0.82 10.75 13.64
C PRO A 3 -2.21 11.07 13.03
N PRO A 4 -3.30 10.89 13.80
CA PRO A 4 -4.65 11.15 13.32
C PRO A 4 -4.80 12.62 12.89
N SER A 5 -5.43 12.84 11.74
CA SER A 5 -5.69 14.19 11.23
C SER A 5 -6.76 14.85 12.09
N ARG A 6 -6.55 16.08 12.57
CA ARG A 6 -7.51 16.82 13.42
C ARG A 6 -8.75 17.35 12.67
N ILE A 7 -9.18 16.67 11.61
CA ILE A 7 -10.35 17.06 10.82
C ILE A 7 -11.59 16.46 11.48
N PRO A 8 -12.68 17.22 11.70
CA PRO A 8 -13.92 16.67 12.21
C PRO A 8 -14.49 15.70 11.15
N LEU A 9 -14.39 14.39 11.38
CA LEU A 9 -14.94 13.39 10.48
C LEU A 9 -16.46 13.39 10.60
N LYS A 10 -17.14 13.57 9.46
CA LYS A 10 -18.61 13.68 9.37
C LYS A 10 -19.37 12.37 9.67
N ALA A 11 -18.68 11.29 10.02
CA ALA A 11 -19.22 10.06 10.62
C ALA A 11 -18.04 9.19 11.05
N CYS A 12 -18.17 8.51 12.18
CA CYS A 12 -17.19 7.53 12.65
C CYS A 12 -17.44 6.20 11.95
N ASP A 13 -16.56 5.83 11.02
CA ASP A 13 -16.70 4.62 10.22
C ASP A 13 -15.36 3.91 10.04
N ASN A 14 -15.44 2.60 9.85
CA ASN A 14 -14.31 1.76 9.50
C ASN A 14 -14.31 1.51 8.00
N PHE A 15 -13.22 1.91 7.33
CA PHE A 15 -12.97 1.71 5.91
C PHE A 15 -11.92 0.62 5.63
N CYS A 16 -11.46 -0.01 6.70
CA CYS A 16 -10.61 -1.18 6.74
C CYS A 16 -10.76 -1.82 8.13
N SER A 17 -10.51 -3.13 8.22
CA SER A 17 -10.46 -3.90 9.46
C SER A 17 -9.01 -4.27 9.81
N SER A 18 -8.23 -4.64 8.79
CA SER A 18 -6.85 -5.08 8.88
C SER A 18 -5.98 -4.44 7.81
N ASP A 19 -4.66 -4.57 7.93
CA ASP A 19 -3.72 -4.05 6.94
C ASP A 19 -3.91 -4.69 5.55
N GLU A 20 -4.41 -5.93 5.51
CA GLU A 20 -4.69 -6.64 4.26
C GLU A 20 -5.86 -6.04 3.47
N ASP A 21 -6.69 -5.23 4.10
CA ASP A 21 -7.77 -4.52 3.40
C ASP A 21 -7.24 -3.34 2.60
N CYS A 22 -6.04 -2.86 2.95
CA CYS A 22 -5.46 -1.67 2.37
C CYS A 22 -4.71 -1.99 1.07
N PRO A 23 -4.92 -1.18 0.02
CA PRO A 23 -4.23 -1.39 -1.24
C PRO A 23 -2.75 -0.98 -1.13
N GLY A 24 -1.89 -1.74 -1.79
CA GLY A 24 -0.48 -1.38 -1.88
C GLY A 24 0.26 -1.45 -0.55
N SER A 25 0.93 -0.36 -0.18
CA SER A 25 1.76 -0.26 1.03
C SER A 25 1.08 0.52 2.17
N GLU A 26 -0.22 0.79 2.05
CA GLU A 26 -0.99 1.43 3.11
C GLU A 26 -1.33 0.44 4.22
N ARG A 27 -1.58 0.96 5.42
CA ARG A 27 -1.95 0.16 6.59
C ARG A 27 -3.23 0.70 7.21
N CYS A 28 -3.98 -0.18 7.87
CA CYS A 28 -5.25 0.16 8.48
C CYS A 28 -5.03 0.87 9.81
N CYS A 29 -5.21 2.18 9.80
CA CYS A 29 -4.84 3.06 10.89
C CYS A 29 -6.07 3.62 11.61
N SER A 30 -6.02 3.63 12.94
CA SER A 30 -7.05 4.27 13.76
C SER A 30 -7.05 5.79 13.55
N THR A 31 -8.23 6.36 13.35
CA THR A 31 -8.44 7.81 13.22
C THR A 31 -8.98 8.46 14.50
N GLY A 32 -9.11 7.68 15.58
CA GLY A 32 -9.70 8.11 16.85
C GLY A 32 -11.07 7.46 17.09
N CYS A 33 -11.99 7.57 16.13
CA CYS A 33 -13.32 6.94 16.22
C CYS A 33 -13.64 5.95 15.09
N GLY A 34 -12.74 5.79 14.13
CA GLY A 34 -12.87 4.84 13.04
C GLY A 34 -11.51 4.36 12.55
N ARG A 35 -11.47 3.79 11.35
CA ARG A 35 -10.25 3.26 10.74
C ARG A 35 -10.19 3.60 9.26
N GLU A 36 -9.02 3.96 8.78
CA GLU A 36 -8.78 4.17 7.35
C GLU A 36 -7.36 3.77 6.95
N CYS A 37 -7.22 3.41 5.68
CA CYS A 37 -5.91 3.12 5.10
C CYS A 37 -5.07 4.40 5.04
N ARG A 38 -3.87 4.33 5.61
CA ARG A 38 -2.89 5.42 5.56
C ARG A 38 -1.50 4.87 5.27
N LEU A 39 -0.75 5.60 4.46
CA LEU A 39 0.65 5.29 4.22
C LEU A 39 1.46 5.44 5.53
N PRO A 40 2.25 4.42 5.94
CA PRO A 40 3.08 4.53 7.14
C PRO A 40 4.12 5.64 7.06
N VAL A 41 4.54 6.14 8.22
CA VAL A 41 5.61 7.14 8.32
C VAL A 41 6.91 6.53 7.81
N GLY A 42 7.64 7.27 6.98
CA GLY A 42 8.91 6.81 6.41
C GLY A 42 8.77 5.87 5.21
N VAL A 43 7.53 5.58 4.76
CA VAL A 43 7.24 4.88 3.50
C VAL A 43 6.85 5.92 2.45
N LYS A 44 7.42 5.80 1.24
CA LYS A 44 7.12 6.66 0.10
C LYS A 44 6.13 6.00 -0.85
N ARG A 45 5.37 6.83 -1.57
CA ARG A 45 4.35 6.38 -2.53
C ARG A 45 4.97 5.66 -3.73
N GLY A 46 4.17 4.78 -4.34
CA GLY A 46 4.58 3.94 -5.46
C GLY A 46 5.18 2.62 -5.02
N PHE A 47 5.60 1.83 -6.01
CA PHE A 47 6.03 0.45 -5.82
C PHE A 47 7.48 0.26 -6.27
N CYS A 48 8.18 -0.68 -5.63
CA CYS A 48 9.44 -1.15 -6.17
C CYS A 48 9.18 -1.81 -7.53
N PRO A 49 9.97 -1.48 -8.57
CA PRO A 49 10.00 -2.28 -9.80
C PRO A 49 10.14 -3.77 -9.47
N ARG A 50 9.48 -4.66 -10.22
CA ARG A 50 9.72 -6.11 -10.08
C ARG A 50 11.01 -6.43 -10.83
N PRO A 51 12.03 -7.04 -10.20
CA PRO A 51 13.20 -7.52 -10.92
C PRO A 51 12.82 -8.71 -11.80
N ASP A 52 13.57 -8.92 -12.88
CA ASP A 52 13.51 -10.18 -13.61
C ASP A 52 13.98 -11.34 -12.71
N PRO A 53 13.30 -12.49 -12.74
CA PRO A 53 13.53 -13.59 -11.81
C PRO A 53 14.95 -14.18 -11.86
N ASP A 54 15.64 -14.05 -13.00
CA ASP A 54 16.99 -14.61 -13.23
C ASP A 54 18.13 -13.61 -12.94
N VAL A 55 17.82 -12.43 -12.41
CA VAL A 55 18.83 -11.40 -12.14
C VAL A 55 19.60 -11.70 -10.86
N LEU A 56 20.87 -12.11 -11.03
CA LEU A 56 21.85 -12.16 -9.95
C LEU A 56 22.42 -10.76 -9.69
N THR A 57 22.17 -10.23 -8.50
CA THR A 57 22.72 -8.95 -8.05
C THR A 57 23.82 -9.15 -7.02
N PRO A 58 24.88 -8.32 -6.99
CA PRO A 58 25.83 -8.34 -5.89
C PRO A 58 25.14 -7.97 -4.56
N CYS A 59 25.62 -8.56 -3.46
CA CYS A 59 25.16 -8.25 -2.12
C CYS A 59 25.69 -6.89 -1.66
N VAL A 60 24.90 -5.85 -1.87
CA VAL A 60 25.20 -4.48 -1.43
C VAL A 60 23.95 -3.86 -0.81
N VAL A 61 24.10 -3.18 0.33
CA VAL A 61 22.99 -2.56 1.07
C VAL A 61 23.29 -1.08 1.21
N MET A 62 22.57 -0.24 0.44
CA MET A 62 22.77 1.22 0.40
C MET A 62 21.71 1.99 1.20
N CYS A 63 20.58 1.36 1.50
CA CYS A 63 19.48 1.93 2.26
C CYS A 63 18.81 0.87 3.14
N TRP A 64 18.06 1.31 4.13
CA TRP A 64 17.26 0.42 4.99
C TRP A 64 15.78 0.83 5.06
N SER A 65 15.41 2.01 4.55
CA SER A 65 14.03 2.46 4.40
C SER A 65 13.92 3.53 3.32
N ASP A 66 12.71 3.74 2.79
CA ASP A 66 12.44 4.79 1.79
C ASP A 66 12.88 6.17 2.28
N SER A 67 12.74 6.45 3.58
CA SER A 67 13.17 7.71 4.22
C SER A 67 14.67 8.00 4.09
N LYS A 68 15.51 6.99 3.80
CA LYS A 68 16.95 7.13 3.59
C LYS A 68 17.33 7.38 2.14
N CYS A 69 16.38 7.24 1.23
CA CYS A 69 16.57 7.57 -0.16
C CYS A 69 16.25 9.04 -0.44
N PRO A 70 16.88 9.68 -1.42
CA PRO A 70 16.57 11.06 -1.79
C PRO A 70 15.19 11.15 -2.47
N GLY A 71 14.61 12.36 -2.45
CA GLY A 71 13.37 12.67 -3.17
C GLY A 71 12.23 11.67 -2.93
N SER A 72 11.65 11.15 -4.01
CA SER A 72 10.59 10.14 -4.00
C SER A 72 11.09 8.69 -4.15
N GLU A 73 12.41 8.47 -4.18
CA GLU A 73 12.99 7.13 -4.37
C GLU A 73 12.68 6.21 -3.19
N LYS A 74 12.39 4.95 -3.50
CA LYS A 74 12.12 3.91 -2.51
C LYS A 74 13.35 3.05 -2.30
N CYS A 75 13.47 2.50 -1.11
CA CYS A 75 14.49 1.52 -0.78
C CYS A 75 13.97 0.13 -1.14
N CYS A 76 14.50 -0.46 -2.22
CA CYS A 76 13.99 -1.69 -2.77
C CYS A 76 15.02 -2.80 -2.73
N SER A 77 14.55 -4.03 -2.51
CA SER A 77 15.36 -5.24 -2.57
C SER A 77 15.22 -5.94 -3.91
N TYR A 78 16.35 -6.31 -4.48
CA TYR A 78 16.48 -7.07 -5.71
C TYR A 78 17.42 -8.24 -5.42
N GLY A 79 16.88 -9.37 -4.98
CA GLY A 79 17.71 -10.44 -4.44
C GLY A 79 18.51 -9.95 -3.23
N CYS A 80 19.84 -9.92 -3.36
CA CYS A 80 20.75 -9.50 -2.29
C CYS A 80 21.06 -7.99 -2.30
N ARG A 81 20.82 -7.29 -3.43
CA ARG A 81 21.03 -5.84 -3.53
C ARG A 81 19.86 -5.11 -2.90
N VAL A 82 20.16 -4.11 -2.08
CA VAL A 82 19.18 -3.16 -1.53
C VAL A 82 19.63 -1.75 -1.87
N ASP A 83 18.84 -1.05 -2.69
CA ASP A 83 19.26 0.22 -3.27
C ASP A 83 18.09 1.21 -3.41
N CYS A 84 18.43 2.50 -3.52
CA CYS A 84 17.48 3.55 -3.79
C CYS A 84 17.11 3.55 -5.26
N THR A 85 15.81 3.48 -5.54
CA THR A 85 15.32 3.33 -6.91
C THR A 85 14.07 4.17 -7.11
N ARG A 86 13.90 4.66 -8.33
CA ARG A 86 12.72 5.43 -8.72
C ARG A 86 11.50 4.50 -8.70
N PRO A 87 10.45 4.84 -7.93
CA PRO A 87 9.28 3.98 -7.83
C PRO A 87 8.50 3.91 -9.13
N VAL A 88 7.86 2.77 -9.35
CA VAL A 88 6.76 2.65 -10.31
C VAL A 88 5.55 3.38 -9.73
N PRO A 89 4.96 4.34 -10.48
CA PRO A 89 3.78 5.04 -10.00
C PRO A 89 2.58 4.08 -9.87
N PRO A 90 1.66 4.32 -8.93
CA PRO A 90 0.39 3.60 -8.90
C PRO A 90 -0.40 3.85 -10.19
N LYS A 91 -1.26 2.91 -10.56
CA LYS A 91 -2.09 3.07 -11.76
C LYS A 91 -3.04 4.27 -11.59
N PRO A 92 -3.37 4.97 -12.68
CA PRO A 92 -4.24 6.14 -12.63
C PRO A 92 -5.63 5.79 -12.09
N GLY A 93 -6.27 6.77 -11.43
CA GLY A 93 -7.60 6.62 -10.81
C GLY A 93 -7.56 6.59 -9.28
N VAL A 94 -8.75 6.61 -8.67
CA VAL A 94 -8.93 6.64 -7.20
C VAL A 94 -9.89 5.52 -6.81
N CYS A 95 -9.54 4.76 -5.79
CA CYS A 95 -10.43 3.72 -5.27
C CYS A 95 -11.65 4.35 -4.56
N PRO A 96 -12.86 3.83 -4.77
CA PRO A 96 -14.02 4.27 -4.01
C PRO A 96 -13.84 3.92 -2.53
N LYS A 97 -14.17 4.86 -1.63
CA LYS A 97 -14.08 4.66 -0.19
C LYS A 97 -15.28 3.83 0.28
N ARG A 98 -15.08 2.55 0.63
CA ARG A 98 -16.12 1.62 1.07
C ARG A 98 -16.00 1.28 2.56
N ARG A 99 -17.15 1.20 3.25
CA ARG A 99 -17.21 0.76 4.65
C ARG A 99 -16.98 -0.73 4.74
N VAL A 100 -16.42 -1.18 5.86
CA VAL A 100 -16.33 -2.60 6.18
C VAL A 100 -17.75 -3.18 6.26
N LEU A 101 -17.98 -4.23 5.48
CA LEU A 101 -19.19 -5.04 5.51
C LEU A 101 -18.94 -6.24 6.42
N GLN A 102 -19.86 -6.49 7.35
CA GLN A 102 -19.85 -7.73 8.14
C GLN A 102 -20.57 -8.80 7.31
N THR A 103 -19.79 -9.67 6.67
CA THR A 103 -20.32 -10.79 5.89
C THR A 103 -20.08 -12.11 6.61
N PHE A 104 -21.04 -13.02 6.51
CA PHE A 104 -20.86 -14.41 6.99
C PHE A 104 -19.98 -15.24 6.05
N ALA A 105 -19.84 -14.80 4.80
CA ALA A 105 -18.95 -15.44 3.82
C ALA A 105 -17.51 -14.93 4.00
N PRO A 106 -16.49 -15.79 3.76
CA PRO A 106 -15.10 -15.36 3.72
C PRO A 106 -14.86 -14.27 2.69
N CYS A 107 -14.03 -13.29 3.04
CA CYS A 107 -13.59 -12.28 2.09
C CYS A 107 -12.68 -12.90 1.04
N ASN A 108 -12.93 -12.61 -0.24
CA ASN A 108 -12.04 -12.98 -1.32
C ASN A 108 -11.26 -11.75 -1.78
N SER A 109 -9.94 -11.90 -1.91
CA SER A 109 -9.07 -10.86 -2.48
C SER A 109 -8.48 -11.37 -3.80
N SER A 110 -8.81 -10.71 -4.91
CA SER A 110 -8.32 -11.07 -6.25
C SER A 110 -6.98 -10.39 -6.60
N CYS A 111 -6.56 -9.41 -5.82
CA CYS A 111 -5.34 -8.64 -6.02
C CYS A 111 -4.78 -8.15 -4.68
N SER A 112 -3.50 -7.78 -4.67
CA SER A 112 -2.86 -7.09 -3.53
C SER A 112 -2.40 -5.68 -3.93
N VAL A 113 -1.91 -5.54 -5.16
CA VAL A 113 -1.44 -4.27 -5.72
C VAL A 113 -2.03 -4.02 -7.11
N ASP A 114 -2.04 -2.75 -7.52
CA ASP A 114 -2.49 -2.32 -8.85
C ASP A 114 -1.88 -3.16 -9.99
N ASN A 115 -0.62 -3.59 -9.84
CA ASN A 115 0.10 -4.38 -10.85
C ASN A 115 -0.38 -5.84 -11.00
N ASP A 116 -1.18 -6.35 -10.06
CA ASP A 116 -1.79 -7.68 -10.18
C ASP A 116 -3.01 -7.64 -11.11
N CYS A 117 -3.66 -6.49 -11.19
CA CYS A 117 -4.80 -6.27 -12.07
C CYS A 117 -4.34 -6.04 -13.52
N PRO A 118 -5.13 -6.40 -14.53
CA PRO A 118 -4.81 -6.12 -15.92
C PRO A 118 -4.93 -4.61 -16.23
N ARG A 119 -4.25 -4.18 -17.30
CA ARG A 119 -4.41 -2.82 -17.90
C ARG A 119 -4.27 -1.69 -16.87
N HIS A 120 -5.26 -0.80 -16.77
CA HIS A 120 -5.28 0.36 -15.87
C HIS A 120 -6.16 0.15 -14.63
N GLU A 121 -6.59 -1.08 -14.36
CA GLU A 121 -7.42 -1.39 -13.19
C GLU A 121 -6.59 -1.29 -11.91
N LYS A 122 -7.21 -0.70 -10.88
CA LYS A 122 -6.62 -0.54 -9.55
C LYS A 122 -7.10 -1.64 -8.64
N CYS A 123 -6.25 -2.08 -7.73
CA CYS A 123 -6.65 -2.98 -6.66
C CYS A 123 -7.26 -2.16 -5.53
N CYS A 124 -8.54 -2.37 -5.22
CA CYS A 124 -9.28 -1.52 -4.28
C CYS A 124 -9.96 -2.34 -3.18
N PHE A 125 -10.18 -1.72 -2.03
CA PHE A 125 -10.99 -2.32 -0.97
C PHE A 125 -12.47 -2.38 -1.39
N THR A 126 -13.06 -3.57 -1.34
CA THR A 126 -14.44 -3.81 -1.79
C THR A 126 -15.46 -3.74 -0.67
N GLY A 127 -15.00 -3.66 0.59
CA GLY A 127 -15.82 -3.73 1.80
C GLY A 127 -15.53 -4.97 2.67
N CYS A 128 -14.86 -5.98 2.11
CA CYS A 128 -14.49 -7.22 2.81
C CYS A 128 -13.07 -7.67 2.40
N GLY A 129 -12.78 -7.65 1.10
CA GLY A 129 -11.45 -7.97 0.56
C GLY A 129 -11.00 -6.94 -0.47
N ARG A 130 -10.11 -7.35 -1.37
CA ARG A 130 -9.55 -6.51 -2.42
C ARG A 130 -9.93 -7.00 -3.82
N GLY A 131 -10.20 -6.06 -4.72
CA GLY A 131 -10.52 -6.35 -6.12
C GLY A 131 -10.65 -5.11 -6.97
#